data_AF-A0A8D8D4V3-F1
#
_entry.id   AF-A0A8D8D4V3-F1
#
_cell.length_a   1.000
_cell.length_b   1.000
_cell.length_c   1.000
_cell.angle_alpha   90.00
_cell.angle_beta   90.00
_cell.angle_gamma   90.00
#
_symmetry.space_group_name_H-M   'P 1'
#
loop_
_entity.id
_entity.type
_entity.pdbx_description
1 polymer ?
#
loop_
_entity_poly.entity_id
_entity_poly.type
_entity_poly.pdbx_seq_one_letter_code
_entity_poly.pdbx_strand_id
1 'polypeptide(L)'
;MLSIGELITKVQCLRLARTVAPLAARWPTVLSSRTTASESTAAVAATAEQQKKVVKTSKAMKSYLERAKAHDEFMRIQNTEFKLGKRHLANMMGEDPETFSQDDIDRAIQYLFPSGLYDKRARPMMKPPEEVIPQRKAAEFDETGRPFHSMFYTSRPNYSKLLYDVVENINNLNGFEDRMMRKQLKPDESQKLEASGSEWIHK
;
A
#
# COMPACT_ATOMS: atom_id res chain seq x y z
N MET A 1 45.56 -40.60 -14.03
CA MET A 1 45.74 -39.74 -15.23
C MET A 1 44.95 -40.34 -16.36
N LEU A 2 44.06 -39.55 -16.98
CA LEU A 2 43.30 -39.72 -18.24
C LEU A 2 42.00 -38.90 -18.06
N SER A 3 42.10 -37.58 -18.20
CA SER A 3 41.91 -36.79 -19.42
C SER A 3 40.44 -36.64 -19.78
N ILE A 4 39.93 -35.45 -19.43
CA ILE A 4 38.61 -34.90 -19.71
C ILE A 4 38.59 -34.52 -21.19
N GLY A 5 37.82 -35.22 -22.01
CA GLY A 5 37.62 -34.81 -23.40
C GLY A 5 37.18 -35.93 -24.31
N GLU A 6 35.94 -36.39 -24.16
CA GLU A 6 35.19 -37.08 -25.22
C GLU A 6 33.75 -37.35 -24.75
N LEU A 7 32.86 -36.39 -24.98
CA LEU A 7 31.40 -36.63 -25.06
C LEU A 7 30.67 -35.44 -25.72
N ILE A 8 31.35 -34.79 -26.67
CA ILE A 8 30.72 -33.87 -27.63
C ILE A 8 30.78 -34.57 -28.98
N THR A 9 29.71 -35.29 -29.34
CA THR A 9 29.16 -35.38 -30.71
C THR A 9 28.13 -36.51 -30.83
N LYS A 10 27.11 -36.26 -31.65
CA LYS A 10 25.94 -37.09 -32.02
C LYS A 10 24.70 -36.97 -31.13
N VAL A 11 23.84 -35.99 -31.42
CA VAL A 11 22.57 -36.26 -32.13
C VAL A 11 22.23 -35.04 -32.99
N GLN A 12 22.36 -35.22 -34.29
CA GLN A 12 21.90 -34.33 -35.33
C GLN A 12 20.43 -34.65 -35.65
N CYS A 13 19.72 -33.65 -36.16
CA CYS A 13 18.40 -33.68 -36.79
C CYS A 13 17.16 -33.74 -35.88
N LEU A 14 16.58 -32.55 -35.65
CA LEU A 14 15.16 -32.27 -35.90
C LEU A 14 15.03 -30.76 -36.21
N ARG A 15 15.26 -30.41 -37.48
CA ARG A 15 14.88 -29.09 -38.03
C ARG A 15 13.35 -29.08 -38.17
N LEU A 16 12.65 -28.58 -37.16
CA LEU A 16 11.27 -28.14 -37.33
C LEU A 16 11.30 -26.81 -38.07
N ALA A 17 10.92 -26.85 -39.35
CA ALA A 17 10.65 -25.67 -40.15
C ALA A 17 9.51 -24.89 -39.51
N ARG A 18 9.83 -23.78 -38.82
CA ARG A 18 8.85 -22.75 -38.46
C ARG A 18 8.67 -21.85 -39.68
N THR A 19 7.59 -22.09 -40.41
CA THR A 19 7.05 -21.13 -41.38
C THR A 19 6.58 -19.89 -40.63
N VAL A 20 7.27 -18.78 -40.85
CA VAL A 20 6.85 -17.45 -40.36
C VAL A 20 5.80 -16.93 -41.34
N ALA A 21 4.53 -16.99 -40.94
CA ALA A 21 3.48 -16.28 -41.67
C ALA A 21 3.58 -14.78 -41.34
N PRO A 22 3.56 -13.88 -42.35
CA PRO A 22 3.49 -12.45 -42.09
C PRO A 22 2.08 -12.11 -41.60
N LEU A 23 1.95 -11.77 -40.32
CA LEU A 23 0.74 -11.15 -39.78
C LEU A 23 0.66 -9.73 -40.33
N ALA A 24 -0.10 -9.57 -41.42
CA ALA A 24 -0.44 -8.26 -41.97
C ALA A 24 -1.10 -7.42 -40.87
N ALA A 25 -0.37 -6.39 -40.43
CA ALA A 25 -0.86 -5.37 -39.52
C ALA A 25 -1.99 -4.58 -40.20
N ARG A 26 -3.23 -4.96 -39.90
CA ARG A 26 -4.42 -4.21 -40.27
C ARG A 26 -4.96 -3.57 -38.99
N TRP A 27 -4.35 -2.46 -38.59
CA TRP A 27 -4.93 -1.59 -37.58
C TRP A 27 -6.19 -0.96 -38.17
N PRO A 28 -7.35 -1.02 -37.48
CA PRO A 28 -8.48 -0.22 -37.90
C PRO A 28 -8.13 1.24 -37.67
N THR A 29 -8.10 2.02 -38.75
CA THR A 29 -8.07 3.48 -38.70
C THR A 29 -9.28 3.95 -37.90
N VAL A 30 -9.05 4.37 -36.65
CA VAL A 30 -10.08 5.05 -35.86
C VAL A 30 -10.26 6.43 -36.46
N LEU A 31 -11.38 6.60 -37.16
CA LEU A 31 -11.83 7.86 -37.73
C LEU A 31 -12.11 8.84 -36.57
N SER A 32 -11.27 9.86 -36.43
CA SER A 32 -11.50 10.97 -35.51
C SER A 32 -12.63 11.84 -36.05
N SER A 33 -13.83 11.70 -35.49
CA SER A 33 -14.91 12.66 -35.70
C SER A 33 -14.76 13.81 -34.72
N ARG A 34 -14.57 15.01 -35.27
CA ARG A 34 -14.55 16.28 -34.57
C ARG A 34 -15.99 16.67 -34.24
N THR A 35 -16.37 16.68 -32.96
CA THR A 35 -17.66 17.20 -32.51
C THR A 35 -17.58 18.72 -32.34
N THR A 36 -18.45 19.44 -33.04
CA THR A 36 -18.84 20.81 -32.70
C THR A 36 -20.00 20.78 -31.72
N ALA A 37 -19.95 21.69 -30.75
CA ALA A 37 -20.77 21.80 -29.54
C ALA A 37 -22.30 21.82 -29.77
N SER A 38 -23.08 21.31 -28.80
CA SER A 38 -23.84 22.12 -27.83
C SER A 38 -24.78 21.27 -26.95
N GLU A 39 -24.83 21.63 -25.66
CA GLU A 39 -25.97 21.55 -24.72
C GLU A 39 -26.70 20.21 -24.45
N SER A 40 -26.46 19.66 -23.25
CA SER A 40 -27.50 19.38 -22.22
C SER A 40 -26.89 18.71 -20.98
N THR A 41 -26.65 19.48 -19.93
CA THR A 41 -26.06 19.06 -18.65
C THR A 41 -27.03 18.36 -17.68
N ALA A 42 -28.17 17.84 -18.15
CA ALA A 42 -29.20 17.24 -17.28
C ALA A 42 -29.34 15.71 -17.38
N ALA A 43 -28.74 15.06 -18.38
CA ALA A 43 -28.97 13.62 -18.66
C ALA A 43 -27.92 12.66 -18.04
N VAL A 44 -26.80 13.17 -17.52
CA VAL A 44 -25.70 12.34 -16.97
C VAL A 44 -25.93 11.98 -15.50
N ALA A 45 -26.80 12.70 -14.78
CA ALA A 45 -27.08 12.41 -13.37
C ALA A 45 -28.07 11.23 -13.17
N ALA A 46 -28.95 10.97 -14.14
CA ALA A 46 -30.01 9.96 -13.99
C ALA A 46 -29.59 8.52 -14.37
N THR A 47 -28.41 8.32 -14.96
CA THR A 47 -27.87 6.98 -15.28
C THR A 47 -26.94 6.43 -14.19
N ALA A 48 -26.65 7.19 -13.13
CA ALA A 48 -25.84 6.72 -12.01
C ALA A 48 -26.61 5.79 -11.04
N GLU A 49 -27.95 5.86 -11.02
CA GLU A 49 -28.75 5.12 -10.03
C GLU A 49 -29.30 3.77 -10.53
N GLN A 50 -29.13 3.45 -11.81
CA GLN A 50 -29.71 2.25 -12.41
C GLN A 50 -28.64 1.31 -12.95
N GLN A 51 -27.91 0.64 -12.04
CA GLN A 51 -27.34 -0.69 -12.25
C GLN A 51 -26.64 -1.23 -10.98
N LYS A 52 -27.37 -1.30 -9.86
CA LYS A 52 -26.98 -2.18 -8.74
C LYS A 52 -27.29 -3.63 -9.10
N LYS A 53 -26.73 -4.11 -10.21
CA LYS A 53 -26.75 -5.53 -10.55
C LYS A 53 -25.90 -6.17 -9.46
N VAL A 54 -26.54 -6.93 -8.57
CA VAL A 54 -25.86 -7.68 -7.50
C VAL A 54 -24.91 -8.66 -8.19
N VAL A 55 -23.69 -8.21 -8.45
CA VAL A 55 -22.60 -9.06 -8.89
C VAL A 55 -22.45 -10.08 -7.77
N LYS A 56 -22.54 -11.36 -8.12
CA LYS A 56 -22.34 -12.46 -7.17
C LYS A 56 -20.88 -12.40 -6.73
N THR A 57 -20.60 -11.61 -5.69
CA THR A 57 -19.27 -11.50 -5.11
C THR A 57 -18.84 -12.86 -4.58
N SER A 58 -17.57 -13.20 -4.81
CA SER A 58 -17.05 -14.50 -4.41
C SER A 58 -17.14 -14.67 -2.87
N LYS A 59 -17.26 -15.91 -2.39
CA LYS A 59 -17.35 -16.18 -0.94
C LYS A 59 -16.11 -15.64 -0.20
N ALA A 60 -14.94 -15.77 -0.81
CA ALA A 60 -13.69 -15.23 -0.31
C ALA A 60 -13.77 -13.70 -0.14
N MET A 61 -14.28 -13.00 -1.16
CA MET A 61 -14.47 -11.54 -1.16
C MET A 61 -15.35 -11.08 0.00
N LYS A 62 -16.53 -11.70 0.16
CA LYS A 62 -17.47 -11.35 1.23
C LYS A 62 -16.86 -11.50 2.61
N SER A 63 -16.19 -12.62 2.87
CA SER A 63 -15.56 -12.88 4.17
C SER A 63 -14.47 -11.86 4.53
N TYR A 64 -13.81 -11.30 3.52
CA TYR A 64 -12.77 -10.30 3.75
C TYR A 64 -13.36 -8.91 4.00
N LEU A 65 -14.44 -8.50 3.31
CA LEU A 65 -15.18 -7.28 3.64
C LEU A 65 -15.79 -7.35 5.04
N GLU A 66 -16.40 -8.48 5.39
CA GLU A 66 -16.95 -8.70 6.72
C GLU A 66 -15.86 -8.58 7.79
N ARG A 67 -14.68 -9.18 7.56
CA ARG A 67 -13.54 -9.06 8.47
C ARG A 67 -13.03 -7.62 8.60
N ALA A 68 -12.98 -6.86 7.50
CA ALA A 68 -12.58 -5.46 7.52
C ALA A 68 -13.58 -4.62 8.32
N LYS A 69 -14.88 -4.74 8.03
CA LYS A 69 -15.96 -4.04 8.77
C LYS A 69 -15.94 -4.37 10.26
N ALA A 70 -15.82 -5.65 10.61
CA ALA A 70 -15.74 -6.09 12.00
C ALA A 70 -14.51 -5.52 12.72
N HIS A 71 -13.37 -5.39 12.03
CA HIS A 71 -12.17 -4.77 12.59
C HIS A 71 -12.36 -3.28 12.82
N ASP A 72 -12.98 -2.56 11.88
CA ASP A 72 -13.23 -1.13 12.00
C ASP A 72 -14.22 -0.81 13.13
N GLU A 73 -15.28 -1.62 13.25
CA GLU A 73 -16.23 -1.56 14.36
C GLU A 73 -15.55 -1.85 15.70
N PHE A 74 -14.70 -2.89 15.75
CA PHE A 74 -13.91 -3.22 16.93
C PHE A 74 -13.00 -2.06 17.35
N MET A 75 -12.23 -1.49 16.42
CA MET A 75 -11.36 -0.34 16.70
C MET A 75 -12.16 0.88 17.19
N ARG A 76 -13.35 1.13 16.61
CA ARG A 76 -14.24 2.21 17.05
C ARG A 76 -14.68 2.03 18.50
N ILE A 77 -15.10 0.81 18.86
CA ILE A 77 -15.51 0.46 20.22
C ILE A 77 -14.34 0.62 21.19
N GLN A 78 -13.18 0.04 20.88
CA GLN A 78 -11.99 0.14 21.73
C GLN A 78 -11.54 1.59 21.95
N ASN A 79 -11.61 2.44 20.92
CA ASN A 79 -11.30 3.86 21.06
C ASN A 79 -12.30 4.59 21.98
N THR A 80 -13.58 4.23 21.93
CA THR A 80 -14.58 4.81 22.84
C THR A 80 -14.39 4.32 24.28
N GLU A 81 -14.11 3.05 24.47
CA GLU A 81 -13.85 2.44 25.78
C GLU A 81 -12.58 3.01 26.42
N PHE A 82 -11.51 3.19 25.63
CA PHE A 82 -10.27 3.82 26.10
C PHE A 82 -10.51 5.25 26.58
N LYS A 83 -11.24 6.07 25.82
CA LYS A 83 -11.58 7.45 26.22
C LYS A 83 -12.43 7.50 27.49
N LEU A 84 -13.40 6.61 27.61
CA LEU A 84 -14.22 6.49 28.81
C LEU A 84 -13.39 6.03 30.02
N GLY A 85 -12.57 5.01 29.84
CA GLY A 85 -11.65 4.48 30.84
C GLY A 85 -10.64 5.52 31.32
N LYS A 86 -10.08 6.33 30.41
CA LYS A 86 -9.20 7.46 30.74
C LYS A 86 -9.88 8.43 31.70
N ARG A 87 -11.12 8.82 31.43
CA ARG A 87 -11.89 9.74 32.30
C ARG A 87 -12.18 9.13 33.67
N HIS A 88 -12.51 7.84 33.71
CA HIS A 88 -12.72 7.13 34.98
C HIS A 88 -11.44 6.98 35.78
N LEU A 89 -10.31 6.70 35.14
CA LEU A 89 -9.01 6.60 35.79
C LEU A 89 -8.59 7.94 36.40
N ALA A 90 -8.73 9.04 35.65
CA ALA A 90 -8.49 10.39 36.17
C ALA A 90 -9.36 10.69 37.40
N ASN A 91 -10.65 10.34 37.35
CA ASN A 91 -11.55 10.50 38.50
C ASN A 91 -11.15 9.66 39.73
N MET A 92 -10.63 8.44 39.54
CA MET A 92 -10.12 7.61 40.65
C MET A 92 -8.84 8.18 41.27
N MET A 93 -7.99 8.82 40.46
CA MET A 93 -6.75 9.45 40.90
C MET A 93 -6.94 10.88 41.43
N GLY A 94 -8.13 11.46 41.25
CA GLY A 94 -8.42 12.85 41.64
C GLY A 94 -7.76 13.89 40.72
N GLU A 95 -7.44 13.51 39.49
CA GLU A 95 -6.83 14.39 38.48
C GLU A 95 -7.85 14.85 37.43
N ASP A 96 -7.50 15.91 36.69
CA ASP A 96 -8.34 16.45 35.62
C ASP A 96 -8.24 15.58 34.34
N PRO A 97 -9.37 15.13 33.75
CA PRO A 97 -9.38 14.22 32.60
C PRO A 97 -8.75 14.79 31.32
N GLU A 98 -8.76 16.10 31.13
CA GLU A 98 -8.23 16.75 29.93
C GLU A 98 -6.70 16.88 29.99
N THR A 99 -6.15 17.13 31.17
CA THR A 99 -4.70 17.27 31.41
C THR A 99 -3.98 15.92 31.56
N PHE A 100 -4.73 14.83 31.77
CA PHE A 100 -4.19 13.50 32.05
C PHE A 100 -3.38 12.92 30.88
N SER A 101 -2.07 12.70 31.07
CA SER A 101 -1.14 12.20 30.04
C SER A 101 -0.99 10.67 30.06
N GLN A 102 -0.30 10.09 29.07
CA GLN A 102 -0.02 8.65 29.04
C GLN A 102 0.92 8.20 30.17
N ASP A 103 1.84 9.07 30.59
CA ASP A 103 2.76 8.77 31.69
C ASP A 103 2.04 8.74 33.04
N ASP A 104 0.98 9.54 33.20
CA ASP A 104 0.13 9.55 34.40
C ASP A 104 -0.74 8.28 34.44
N ILE A 105 -1.25 7.84 33.28
CA ILE A 105 -1.97 6.57 33.12
C ILE A 105 -1.08 5.39 33.57
N ASP A 106 0.14 5.32 33.06
CA ASP A 106 1.05 4.21 33.34
C ASP A 106 1.43 4.16 34.84
N ARG A 107 1.63 5.33 35.46
CA ARG A 107 1.85 5.46 36.91
C ARG A 107 0.64 5.03 37.73
N ALA A 108 -0.55 5.48 37.36
CA ALA A 108 -1.79 5.12 38.04
C ALA A 108 -2.06 3.60 37.98
N ILE A 109 -1.82 2.97 36.82
CA ILE A 109 -1.99 1.52 36.66
C ILE A 109 -0.97 0.74 37.48
N GLN A 110 0.28 1.19 37.51
CA GLN A 110 1.30 0.55 38.35
C GLN A 110 0.94 0.61 39.83
N TYR A 111 0.31 1.68 40.28
CA TYR A 111 -0.15 1.84 41.66
C TYR A 111 -1.38 0.99 41.97
N LEU A 112 -2.41 1.02 41.12
CA LEU A 112 -3.67 0.28 41.33
C LEU A 112 -3.51 -1.23 41.15
N PHE A 113 -2.68 -1.65 40.20
CA PHE A 113 -2.44 -3.06 39.86
C PHE A 113 -0.94 -3.38 39.91
N PRO A 114 -0.35 -3.46 41.12
CA PRO A 114 1.07 -3.75 41.25
C PRO A 114 1.36 -5.16 40.73
N SER A 115 2.29 -5.26 39.77
CA SER A 115 2.74 -6.55 39.22
C SER A 115 4.24 -6.73 39.42
N GLY A 116 4.62 -7.91 39.94
CA GLY A 116 6.02 -8.29 40.17
C GLY A 116 6.71 -8.95 38.98
N LEU A 117 6.13 -8.86 37.78
CA LEU A 117 6.65 -9.54 36.59
C LEU A 117 7.92 -8.83 36.08
N TYR A 118 8.97 -9.61 35.81
CA TYR A 118 10.23 -9.10 35.25
C TYR A 118 10.04 -8.56 33.83
N ASP A 119 9.28 -9.28 32.99
CA ASP A 119 8.95 -8.81 31.64
C ASP A 119 7.92 -7.67 31.70
N LYS A 120 8.31 -6.51 31.17
CA LYS A 120 7.46 -5.30 31.13
C LYS A 120 6.25 -5.50 30.22
N ARG A 121 6.34 -6.34 29.18
CA ARG A 121 5.24 -6.57 28.23
C ARG A 121 4.11 -7.41 28.82
N ALA A 122 4.42 -8.19 29.85
CA ALA A 122 3.45 -9.03 30.55
C ALA A 122 2.73 -8.29 31.69
N ARG A 123 3.10 -7.04 31.98
CA ARG A 123 2.47 -6.23 33.02
C ARG A 123 1.13 -5.66 32.53
N PRO A 124 0.18 -5.37 33.44
CA PRO A 124 -1.02 -4.62 33.10
C PRO A 124 -0.65 -3.26 32.46
N MET A 125 -1.27 -2.93 31.33
CA MET A 125 -1.08 -1.65 30.63
C MET A 125 -2.38 -1.18 30.00
N MET A 126 -2.61 0.13 29.95
CA MET A 126 -3.72 0.75 29.23
C MET A 126 -3.14 1.77 28.26
N LYS A 127 -3.19 1.45 26.98
CA LYS A 127 -2.65 2.29 25.89
C LYS A 127 -3.69 2.50 24.81
N PRO A 128 -3.50 3.51 23.94
CA PRO A 128 -4.35 3.69 22.77
C PRO A 128 -4.44 2.38 21.95
N PRO A 129 -5.64 2.01 21.47
CA PRO A 129 -5.85 0.77 20.72
C PRO A 129 -4.94 0.62 19.49
N GLU A 130 -4.54 1.73 18.86
CA GLU A 130 -3.68 1.76 17.67
C GLU A 130 -2.26 1.23 17.93
N GLU A 131 -1.74 1.34 19.15
CA GLU A 131 -0.42 0.83 19.53
C GLU A 131 -0.46 -0.65 19.96
N VAL A 132 -1.57 -1.06 20.56
CA VAL A 132 -1.73 -2.41 21.14
C VAL A 132 -2.14 -3.41 20.08
N ILE A 133 -3.08 -3.02 19.21
CA ILE A 133 -3.64 -3.88 18.18
C ILE A 133 -2.79 -3.74 16.91
N PRO A 134 -2.31 -4.84 16.31
CA PRO A 134 -1.49 -4.76 15.11
C PRO A 134 -2.29 -4.14 13.96
N GLN A 135 -1.67 -3.19 13.26
CA GLN A 135 -2.27 -2.55 12.09
C GLN A 135 -2.57 -3.59 11.01
N ARG A 136 -3.85 -3.72 10.66
CA ARG A 136 -4.30 -4.55 9.54
C ARG A 136 -4.45 -3.69 8.30
N LYS A 137 -4.15 -4.28 7.14
CA LYS A 137 -4.41 -3.63 5.87
C LYS A 137 -5.92 -3.42 5.69
N ALA A 138 -6.30 -2.22 5.27
CA ALA A 138 -7.65 -1.92 4.82
C ALA A 138 -8.01 -2.79 3.60
N ALA A 139 -9.30 -2.85 3.27
CA ALA A 139 -9.75 -3.65 2.16
C ALA A 139 -9.13 -3.16 0.82
N GLU A 140 -8.49 -4.07 0.08
CA GLU A 140 -7.79 -3.72 -1.18
C GLU A 140 -8.73 -3.63 -2.40
N PHE A 141 -10.04 -3.81 -2.20
CA PHE A 141 -11.02 -3.94 -3.26
C PHE A 141 -12.37 -3.31 -2.91
N ASP A 142 -13.13 -2.99 -3.96
CA ASP A 142 -14.48 -2.44 -3.87
C ASP A 142 -15.58 -3.53 -3.79
N GLU A 143 -16.81 -3.17 -3.44
CA GLU A 143 -17.96 -4.10 -3.40
C GLU A 143 -18.19 -4.81 -4.74
N THR A 144 -17.78 -4.18 -5.84
CA THR A 144 -17.87 -4.72 -7.21
C THR A 144 -16.83 -5.81 -7.53
N GLY A 145 -15.82 -6.01 -6.69
CA GLY A 145 -14.70 -6.91 -7.00
C GLY A 145 -13.49 -6.23 -7.63
N ARG A 146 -13.55 -4.92 -7.90
CA ARG A 146 -12.46 -4.18 -8.53
C ARG A 146 -11.40 -3.81 -7.49
N PRO A 147 -10.13 -4.23 -7.66
CA PRO A 147 -9.05 -3.76 -6.80
C PRO A 147 -8.82 -2.26 -6.93
N PHE A 148 -8.46 -1.59 -5.83
CA PHE A 148 -8.16 -0.15 -5.84
C PHE A 148 -6.80 0.15 -6.47
N HIS A 149 -5.83 -0.76 -6.33
CA HIS A 149 -4.47 -0.59 -6.83
C HIS A 149 -4.27 -1.30 -8.18
N SER A 150 -3.69 -0.61 -9.15
CA SER A 150 -3.43 -1.18 -10.50
C SER A 150 -2.55 -2.44 -10.45
N MET A 151 -1.51 -2.43 -9.61
CA MET A 151 -0.58 -3.55 -9.42
C MET A 151 -1.07 -4.59 -8.39
N PHE A 152 -2.35 -4.64 -8.05
CA PHE A 152 -2.91 -5.62 -7.09
C PHE A 152 -2.53 -7.07 -7.43
N TYR A 153 -2.56 -7.43 -8.72
CA TYR A 153 -2.23 -8.78 -9.19
C TYR A 153 -0.75 -9.17 -9.10
N THR A 154 0.12 -8.28 -8.58
CA THR A 154 1.56 -8.56 -8.37
C THR A 154 1.86 -9.18 -7.00
N SER A 155 0.83 -9.59 -6.24
CA SER A 155 0.87 -10.10 -4.84
C SER A 155 1.26 -9.06 -3.77
N ARG A 156 2.21 -8.16 -4.06
CA ARG A 156 2.68 -7.10 -3.14
C ARG A 156 2.56 -5.72 -3.79
N PRO A 157 1.35 -5.13 -3.89
CA PRO A 157 1.12 -3.90 -4.64
C PRO A 157 1.99 -2.72 -4.18
N ASN A 158 2.10 -2.49 -2.86
CA ASN A 158 2.89 -1.37 -2.33
C ASN A 158 4.39 -1.49 -2.64
N TYR A 159 4.91 -2.72 -2.61
CA TYR A 159 6.32 -2.98 -2.92
C TYR A 159 6.61 -2.75 -4.40
N SER A 160 5.76 -3.33 -5.27
CA SER A 160 5.88 -3.14 -6.73
C SER A 160 5.73 -1.68 -7.13
N LYS A 161 4.80 -0.94 -6.48
CA LYS A 161 4.63 0.49 -6.70
C LYS A 161 5.88 1.27 -6.32
N LEU A 162 6.45 1.02 -5.15
CA LEU A 162 7.68 1.69 -4.72
C LEU A 162 8.81 1.50 -5.74
N LEU A 163 8.99 0.29 -6.26
CA LEU A 163 10.00 0.03 -7.30
C LEU A 163 9.70 0.79 -8.60
N TYR A 164 8.45 0.85 -9.00
CA TYR A 164 8.02 1.62 -10.18
C TYR A 164 8.32 3.11 -10.00
N ASP A 165 7.94 3.68 -8.86
CA ASP A 165 8.15 5.10 -8.53
C ASP A 165 9.65 5.44 -8.47
N VAL A 166 10.49 4.52 -7.96
CA VAL A 166 11.95 4.67 -7.95
C VAL A 166 12.51 4.78 -9.38
N VAL A 167 12.09 3.89 -10.28
CA VAL A 167 12.53 3.91 -11.69
C VAL A 167 12.04 5.17 -12.40
N GLU A 168 10.81 5.61 -12.13
CA GLU A 168 10.28 6.87 -12.66
C GLU A 168 11.12 8.07 -12.22
N ASN A 169 11.47 8.14 -10.93
CA ASN A 169 12.33 9.19 -10.40
C ASN A 169 13.75 9.15 -11.02
N ILE A 170 14.33 7.98 -11.21
CA ILE A 170 15.63 7.84 -11.89
C ILE A 170 15.56 8.37 -13.31
N ASN A 171 14.52 8.02 -14.07
CA ASN A 171 14.33 8.52 -15.44
C ASN A 171 14.11 10.03 -15.48
N ASN A 172 13.38 10.58 -14.51
CA ASN A 172 13.17 12.02 -14.38
C ASN A 172 14.49 12.77 -14.10
N LEU A 173 15.36 12.19 -13.26
CA LEU A 173 16.69 12.72 -12.96
C LEU A 173 17.60 12.66 -14.19
N ASN A 174 17.64 11.53 -14.90
CA ASN A 174 18.40 11.40 -16.14
C ASN A 174 17.93 12.44 -17.18
N GLY A 175 16.62 12.59 -17.36
CA GLY A 175 16.07 13.60 -18.27
C GLY A 175 16.36 15.03 -17.82
N PHE A 176 16.49 15.29 -16.51
CA PHE A 176 16.92 16.58 -15.98
C PHE A 176 18.40 16.84 -16.27
N GLU A 177 19.26 15.85 -16.03
CA GLU A 177 20.68 15.91 -16.35
C GLU A 177 20.89 16.23 -17.84
N ASP A 178 20.21 15.53 -18.75
CA ASP A 178 20.27 15.78 -20.20
C ASP A 178 19.84 17.21 -20.57
N ARG A 179 18.88 17.79 -19.84
CA ARG A 179 18.45 19.19 -20.05
C ARG A 179 19.50 20.17 -19.56
N MET A 180 20.15 19.89 -18.42
CA MET A 180 21.22 20.74 -17.87
C MET A 180 22.47 20.69 -18.74
N MET A 181 22.83 19.51 -19.23
CA MET A 181 23.94 19.30 -20.17
C MET A 181 23.73 20.05 -21.48
N ARG A 182 22.50 20.02 -22.04
CA ARG A 182 22.15 20.82 -23.22
C ARG A 182 22.28 22.32 -23.01
N LYS A 183 22.01 22.80 -21.79
CA LYS A 183 22.17 24.21 -21.43
C LYS A 183 23.58 24.57 -20.98
N GLN A 184 24.49 23.60 -20.86
CA GLN A 184 25.86 23.76 -20.37
C GLN A 184 25.94 24.33 -18.93
N LEU A 185 24.90 24.15 -18.12
CA LEU A 185 24.92 24.54 -16.71
C LEU A 185 25.65 23.46 -15.90
N LYS A 186 26.61 23.88 -15.08
CA LYS A 186 27.28 22.99 -14.12
C LYS A 186 26.41 22.81 -12.87
N PRO A 187 26.46 21.63 -12.21
CA PRO A 187 25.81 21.43 -10.91
C PRO A 187 26.34 22.42 -9.86
N ASP A 188 25.45 22.95 -9.03
CA ASP A 188 25.80 23.85 -7.93
C ASP A 188 26.40 23.07 -6.75
N GLU A 189 27.57 23.46 -6.28
CA GLU A 189 28.27 22.83 -5.16
C GLU A 189 27.51 23.00 -3.83
N SER A 190 26.66 24.03 -3.73
CA SER A 190 25.85 24.29 -2.53
C SER A 190 24.76 23.22 -2.30
N GLN A 191 24.37 22.48 -3.35
CA GLN A 191 23.29 21.49 -3.32
C GLN A 191 23.79 20.05 -3.14
N LYS A 192 25.05 19.89 -2.71
CA LYS A 192 25.62 18.57 -2.47
C LYS A 192 24.89 17.86 -1.33
N LEU A 193 24.53 16.59 -1.57
CA LEU A 193 23.83 15.77 -0.59
C LEU A 193 24.80 15.30 0.50
N GLU A 194 24.62 15.77 1.73
CA GLU A 194 25.35 15.29 2.91
C GLU A 194 24.62 14.07 3.50
N ALA A 195 25.23 12.89 3.38
CA ALA A 195 24.64 11.62 3.85
C ALA A 195 25.09 11.21 5.26
N SER A 196 25.90 12.03 5.94
CA SER A 196 26.46 11.71 7.26
C SER A 196 25.35 11.52 8.30
N GLY A 197 25.33 10.35 8.94
CA GLY A 197 24.35 10.00 9.97
C GLY A 197 23.02 9.43 9.45
N SER A 198 22.89 9.20 8.15
CA SER A 198 21.74 8.46 7.59
C SER A 198 22.02 6.95 7.50
N GLU A 199 20.99 6.15 7.80
CA GLU A 199 21.04 4.69 7.68
C GLU A 199 19.87 4.18 6.82
N TRP A 200 20.06 3.01 6.21
CA TRP A 200 18.98 2.36 5.46
C TRP A 200 17.98 1.74 6.42
N ILE A 201 16.69 1.77 6.04
CA ILE A 201 15.65 1.16 6.85
C ILE A 201 15.87 -0.37 6.94
N HIS A 202 15.80 -0.90 8.15
CA HIS A 202 15.86 -2.34 8.38
C HIS A 202 14.59 -3.04 7.89
N LYS A 203 14.70 -4.34 7.64
CA LYS A 203 13.64 -5.17 7.06
C LYS A 203 12.46 -5.41 8.00
#